data_AF-A0A929U801-F1
#
_entry.id   AF-A0A929U801-F1
#
_cell.length_a   1.000
_cell.length_b   1.000
_cell.length_c   1.000
_cell.angle_alpha   90.00
_cell.angle_beta   90.00
_cell.angle_gamma   90.00
#
_symmetry.space_group_name_H-M   'P 1'
#
loop_
_entity.id
_entity.type
_entity.pdbx_description
1 polymer ?
#
loop_
_entity_poly.entity_id
_entity_poly.type
_entity_poly.pdbx_seq_one_letter_code
_entity_poly.pdbx_strand_id
1 'polypeptide(L)'
;TNQIRVDQAKVQKILEQCSDLKSKKVIQDVKNLEQYGLSKPEMTIRLKMQDQGIQTVEIGSYSSDASAYYATVDEGKTVFLMDASIEEACNVTEKDLQEGNG
;
A
#
# COMPACT_ATOMS: atom_id res chain seq x y z
N THR A 1 23.55 6.70 22.06
CA THR A 1 22.41 6.62 21.11
C THR A 1 22.13 5.16 20.87
N ASN A 2 20.89 4.69 21.11
CA ASN A 2 20.55 3.29 20.85
C ASN A 2 20.44 3.09 19.33
N GLN A 3 21.43 2.46 18.70
CA GLN A 3 21.39 2.17 17.27
C GLN A 3 20.55 0.91 17.07
N ILE A 4 19.34 1.11 16.54
CA ILE A 4 18.52 0.00 16.05
C ILE A 4 19.17 -0.53 14.78
N ARG A 5 19.56 -1.81 14.78
CA ARG A 5 20.01 -2.50 13.58
C ARG A 5 18.81 -2.98 12.78
N VAL A 6 18.78 -2.60 11.51
CA VAL A 6 17.70 -2.96 10.59
C VAL A 6 18.03 -4.29 9.92
N ASP A 7 17.14 -5.26 10.09
CA ASP A 7 17.20 -6.55 9.42
C ASP A 7 16.85 -6.39 7.94
N GLN A 8 17.88 -6.43 7.10
CA GLN A 8 17.72 -6.25 5.65
C GLN A 8 16.86 -7.35 5.01
N ALA A 9 16.87 -8.58 5.56
CA ALA A 9 16.06 -9.68 5.02
C ALA A 9 14.57 -9.45 5.30
N LYS A 10 14.23 -8.91 6.48
CA LYS A 10 12.84 -8.53 6.77
C LYS A 10 12.37 -7.36 5.91
N VAL A 11 13.22 -6.34 5.70
CA VAL A 11 12.94 -5.23 4.78
C VAL A 11 12.67 -5.77 3.37
N GLN A 12 13.51 -6.66 2.87
CA GLN A 12 13.33 -7.27 1.56
C GLN A 12 12.01 -8.05 1.46
N LYS A 13 11.66 -8.82 2.48
CA LYS A 13 10.39 -9.55 2.52
C LYS A 13 9.17 -8.62 2.45
N ILE A 14 9.21 -7.49 3.15
CA ILE A 14 8.14 -6.48 3.09
C ILE A 14 8.04 -5.91 1.67
N LEU A 15 9.17 -5.60 1.03
CA LEU A 15 9.20 -5.11 -0.36
C LEU A 15 8.64 -6.15 -1.35
N GLU A 16 8.95 -7.43 -1.14
CA GLU A 16 8.39 -8.53 -1.94
C GLU A 16 6.88 -8.63 -1.77
N GLN A 17 6.37 -8.56 -0.53
CA GLN A 17 4.93 -8.56 -0.25
C GLN A 17 4.21 -7.37 -0.90
N CYS A 18 4.78 -6.17 -0.83
CA CYS A 18 4.26 -4.99 -1.51
C CYS A 18 4.26 -5.13 -3.04
N SER A 19 5.28 -5.78 -3.60
CA SER A 19 5.41 -6.00 -5.05
C SER A 19 4.41 -7.03 -5.58
N ASP A 20 4.02 -7.99 -4.74
CA ASP A 20 3.05 -9.04 -5.07
C ASP A 20 1.59 -8.59 -4.97
N LEU A 21 1.33 -7.36 -4.51
CA LEU A 21 -0.02 -6.83 -4.43
C LEU A 21 -0.66 -6.75 -5.83
N LYS A 22 -1.82 -7.38 -5.98
CA LYS A 22 -2.58 -7.41 -7.24
C LYS A 22 -3.95 -6.79 -7.04
N SER A 23 -4.42 -6.12 -8.09
CA SER A 23 -5.82 -5.70 -8.17
C SER A 23 -6.69 -6.87 -8.64
N LYS A 24 -7.85 -7.03 -8.01
CA LYS A 24 -8.93 -7.95 -8.41
C LYS A 24 -9.74 -7.39 -9.57
N LYS A 25 -9.92 -6.07 -9.59
CA LYS A 25 -10.76 -5.37 -10.56
C LYS A 25 -10.27 -3.95 -10.76
N VAL A 26 -10.52 -3.45 -11.98
CA VAL A 26 -10.25 -2.07 -12.38
C VAL A 26 -11.58 -1.39 -12.72
N ILE A 27 -11.78 -0.18 -12.19
CA ILE A 27 -12.92 0.70 -12.46
C ILE A 27 -12.35 1.95 -13.13
N GLN A 28 -12.69 2.16 -14.40
CA GLN A 28 -12.19 3.27 -15.20
C GLN A 28 -13.16 4.47 -15.18
N ASP A 29 -12.65 5.63 -15.60
CA ASP A 29 -13.41 6.87 -15.78
C ASP A 29 -14.22 7.29 -14.54
N VAL A 30 -13.65 7.06 -13.36
CA VAL A 30 -14.27 7.44 -12.09
C VAL A 30 -14.40 8.96 -12.00
N LYS A 31 -15.62 9.41 -11.70
CA LYS A 31 -15.96 10.84 -11.56
C LYS A 31 -15.94 11.33 -10.12
N ASN A 32 -16.14 10.42 -9.17
CA ASN A 32 -16.20 10.74 -7.76
C ASN A 32 -15.32 9.74 -6.98
N LEU A 33 -14.20 10.23 -6.45
CA LEU A 33 -13.27 9.45 -5.61
C LEU A 33 -13.75 9.35 -4.15
N GLU A 34 -14.60 10.27 -3.70
CA GLU A 34 -15.12 10.29 -2.33
C GLU A 34 -15.96 9.04 -2.02
N GLN A 35 -16.71 8.52 -2.99
CA GLN A 35 -17.51 7.29 -2.82
C GLN A 35 -16.66 6.05 -2.52
N TYR A 36 -15.35 6.13 -2.75
CA TYR A 36 -14.37 5.08 -2.52
C TYR A 36 -13.45 5.39 -1.33
N GLY A 37 -13.70 6.49 -0.59
CA GLY A 37 -12.81 6.95 0.47
C GLY A 37 -11.48 7.53 -0.03
N LEU A 38 -11.35 7.79 -1.34
CA LEU A 38 -10.08 8.21 -1.96
C LEU A 38 -9.87 9.73 -1.98
N SER A 39 -10.88 10.53 -1.60
CA SER A 39 -10.69 11.97 -1.35
C SER A 39 -9.98 12.26 -0.01
N LYS A 40 -10.04 11.30 0.92
CA LYS A 40 -9.35 11.31 2.21
C LYS A 40 -8.87 9.88 2.49
N PRO A 41 -7.77 9.47 1.84
CA PRO A 41 -7.31 8.09 1.91
C PRO A 41 -7.00 7.69 3.36
N GLU A 42 -7.32 6.44 3.69
CA GLU A 42 -7.02 5.83 4.99
C GLU A 42 -5.53 5.50 5.08
N MET A 43 -4.89 5.21 3.94
CA MET A 43 -3.47 4.93 3.85
C MET A 43 -2.87 5.49 2.56
N THR A 44 -1.60 5.91 2.64
CA THR A 44 -0.86 6.41 1.47
C THR A 44 0.53 5.78 1.44
N ILE A 45 0.86 5.15 0.32
CA ILE A 45 2.15 4.54 0.04
C ILE A 45 2.86 5.43 -0.98
N ARG A 46 4.10 5.85 -0.67
CA ARG A 46 4.93 6.63 -1.60
C ARG A 46 6.17 5.84 -1.96
N LEU A 47 6.26 5.44 -3.22
CA LEU A 47 7.39 4.71 -3.77
C LEU A 47 8.27 5.67 -4.54
N LYS A 48 9.48 5.92 -4.04
CA LYS A 48 10.49 6.71 -4.76
C LYS A 48 11.32 5.76 -5.61
N MET A 49 11.09 5.79 -6.92
CA MET A 49 11.89 5.07 -7.90
C MET A 49 13.14 5.92 -8.20
N GLN A 50 14.32 5.28 -8.34
CA GLN A 50 15.56 6.01 -8.67
C GLN A 50 15.42 6.83 -9.95
N ASP A 51 14.71 6.30 -10.95
CA ASP A 51 14.67 6.85 -12.30
C ASP A 51 13.32 7.49 -12.67
N GLN A 52 12.28 7.33 -11.85
CA GLN A 52 10.89 7.65 -12.23
C GLN A 52 10.12 8.52 -11.24
N GLY A 53 10.82 9.25 -10.36
CA GLY A 53 10.18 10.14 -9.39
C GLY A 53 9.46 9.37 -8.28
N ILE A 54 8.47 10.03 -7.66
CA ILE A 54 7.64 9.41 -6.60
C ILE A 54 6.32 9.01 -7.22
N GLN A 55 5.98 7.73 -7.10
CA GLN A 55 4.64 7.23 -7.36
C GLN A 55 3.88 7.11 -6.05
N THR A 56 2.65 7.59 -6.03
CA THR A 56 1.79 7.56 -4.85
C THR A 56 0.63 6.60 -5.08
N VAL A 57 0.48 5.63 -4.19
CA VAL A 57 -0.69 4.76 -4.11
C VAL A 57 -1.52 5.20 -2.91
N GLU A 58 -2.77 5.52 -3.16
CA GLU A 58 -3.72 5.98 -2.15
C GLU A 58 -4.77 4.90 -1.95
N ILE A 59 -4.98 4.50 -0.71
CA ILE A 59 -5.91 3.43 -0.35
C ILE A 59 -7.04 4.05 0.45
N GLY A 60 -8.25 3.84 -0.06
CA GLY A 60 -9.50 4.33 0.51
C GLY A 60 -10.19 3.22 1.30
N SER A 61 -11.52 3.25 1.26
CA SER A 61 -12.33 2.39 2.13
C SER A 61 -12.34 0.92 1.72
N TYR A 62 -12.55 0.06 2.71
CA TYR A 62 -12.82 -1.36 2.49
C TYR A 62 -14.23 -1.57 1.92
N SER A 63 -14.34 -2.41 0.90
CA SER A 63 -15.60 -2.94 0.39
C SER A 63 -15.83 -4.35 0.93
N SER A 64 -16.79 -4.50 1.83
CA SER A 64 -17.19 -5.81 2.37
C SER A 64 -17.67 -6.76 1.28
N ASP A 65 -18.43 -6.25 0.30
CA ASP A 65 -18.97 -7.03 -0.82
C ASP A 65 -17.88 -7.60 -1.73
N ALA A 66 -16.82 -6.81 -1.99
CA ALA A 66 -15.69 -7.24 -2.81
C ALA A 66 -14.58 -7.93 -2.00
N SER A 67 -14.67 -7.87 -0.66
CA SER A 67 -13.60 -8.25 0.27
C SER A 67 -12.24 -7.69 -0.17
N ALA A 68 -12.21 -6.37 -0.37
CA ALA A 68 -11.11 -5.66 -1.01
C ALA A 68 -11.13 -4.16 -0.68
N TYR A 69 -9.96 -3.52 -0.75
CA TYR A 69 -9.80 -2.08 -0.58
C TYR A 69 -9.86 -1.35 -1.92
N TYR A 70 -10.43 -0.14 -1.94
CA TYR A 70 -10.28 0.75 -3.08
C TYR A 70 -8.91 1.42 -3.06
N ALA A 71 -8.28 1.54 -4.23
CA ALA A 71 -7.02 2.27 -4.38
C ALA A 71 -7.00 3.10 -5.67
N THR A 72 -6.24 4.20 -5.68
CA THR A 72 -5.85 4.92 -6.89
C THR A 72 -4.35 5.16 -6.92
N VAL A 73 -3.82 5.45 -8.09
CA VAL A 73 -2.42 5.79 -8.31
C VAL A 73 -2.35 7.21 -8.83
N ASP A 74 -1.53 8.03 -8.18
CA ASP A 74 -1.27 9.43 -8.53
C ASP A 74 -2.55 10.26 -8.74
N GLU A 75 -3.55 10.08 -7.86
CA GLU A 75 -4.86 10.75 -7.91
C GLU A 75 -5.60 10.57 -9.26
N GLY A 76 -5.34 9.46 -9.96
CA GLY A 76 -5.92 9.17 -11.27
C GLY A 76 -7.43 8.90 -11.25
N LYS A 77 -8.03 8.87 -12.45
CA LYS A 77 -9.45 8.50 -12.67
C LYS A 77 -9.71 7.00 -12.71
N THR A 78 -8.72 6.19 -12.33
CA THR A 78 -8.83 4.73 -12.30
C THR A 78 -8.80 4.27 -10.86
N VAL A 79 -9.79 3.48 -10.46
CA VAL A 79 -9.85 2.89 -9.12
C VAL A 79 -9.65 1.39 -9.23
N PHE A 80 -8.79 0.86 -8.37
CA PHE A 80 -8.46 -0.54 -8.26
C PHE A 80 -9.12 -1.12 -7.02
N LEU A 81 -9.64 -2.35 -7.12
CA LEU A 81 -9.99 -3.15 -5.94
C LEU A 81 -8.79 -4.03 -5.60
N MET A 82 -8.07 -3.69 -4.54
CA MET A 82 -6.90 -4.42 -4.06
C MET A 82 -7.31 -5.45 -3.00
N ASP A 83 -6.68 -6.62 -3.03
CA ASP A 83 -6.92 -7.62 -2.01
C ASP A 83 -6.62 -7.09 -0.59
N ALA A 84 -7.32 -7.61 0.41
CA ALA A 84 -7.12 -7.26 1.82
C ALA A 84 -5.69 -7.56 2.32
N SER A 85 -4.92 -8.39 1.59
CA SER A 85 -3.48 -8.59 1.81
C SER A 85 -2.66 -7.29 1.86
N ILE A 86 -3.21 -6.18 1.35
CA ILE A 86 -2.59 -4.85 1.47
C ILE A 86 -2.46 -4.39 2.93
N GLU A 87 -3.40 -4.77 3.80
CA GLU A 87 -3.27 -4.47 5.24
C GLU A 87 -2.08 -5.20 5.84
N GLU A 88 -1.92 -6.48 5.53
CA GLU A 88 -0.82 -7.28 6.04
C GLU A 88 0.53 -6.79 5.51
N ALA A 89 0.59 -6.43 4.23
CA ALA A 89 1.81 -5.94 3.59
C ALA A 89 2.25 -4.57 4.12
N CYS A 90 1.29 -3.70 4.50
CA CYS A 90 1.58 -2.33 4.90
C CYS A 90 1.53 -2.08 6.42
N ASN A 91 1.00 -3.00 7.21
CA ASN A 91 1.00 -2.93 8.68
C ASN A 91 2.36 -3.34 9.27
N VAL A 92 3.40 -2.56 8.95
CA VAL A 92 4.78 -2.78 9.36
C VAL A 92 5.08 -2.01 10.64
N THR A 93 5.57 -2.70 11.67
CA THR A 93 6.02 -2.10 12.93
C THR A 93 7.54 -2.02 13.00
N GLU A 94 8.07 -1.24 13.97
CA GLU A 94 9.52 -1.17 14.20
C GLU A 94 10.14 -2.56 14.45
N LYS A 95 9.41 -3.45 15.13
CA LYS A 95 9.85 -4.82 15.43
C LYS A 95 10.01 -5.66 14.16
N ASP A 96 9.18 -5.40 13.15
CA ASP A 96 9.26 -6.09 11.86
C ASP A 96 10.49 -5.67 11.06
N LEU A 97 11.09 -4.52 11.38
CA LEU A 97 12.30 -4.01 10.74
C LEU A 97 13.58 -4.34 11.51
N GLN A 98 13.47 -4.73 12.78
CA GLN A 98 14.60 -4.92 13.69
C GLN A 98 15.25 -6.29 13.56
N GLU A 99 16.58 -6.38 13.72
CA GLU A 99 17.26 -7.66 13.96
C GLU A 99 16.63 -8.36 15.17
N GLY A 100 16.39 -9.67 15.07
CA GLY A 100 15.94 -10.44 16.23
C GLY A 100 17.05 -10.47 17.27
N ASN A 101 16.78 -10.00 18.49
CA ASN A 101 17.67 -10.24 19.63
C ASN A 101 17.71 -11.75 19.87
N GLY A 102 18.80 -12.40 19.46
CA GLY A 102 19.11 -13.78 19.81
C GLY A 102 19.40 -13.95 21.29
#